data_AF-A0A3B9RUX7-F1
#
_entry.id   AF-A0A3B9RUX7-F1
#
_cell.length_a   1.000
_cell.length_b   1.000
_cell.length_c   1.000
_cell.angle_alpha   90.00
_cell.angle_beta   90.00
_cell.angle_gamma   90.00
#
_symmetry.space_group_name_H-M   'P 1'
#
loop_
_entity.id
_entity.type
_entity.pdbx_description
1 polymer ?
#
loop_
_entity_poly.entity_id
_entity_poly.type
_entity_poly.pdbx_seq_one_letter_code
_entity_poly.pdbx_strand_id
1 'polypeptide(L)'
;KPKRKFYDYKAKYSRNAKTKHLMPAPLSKEKYKEVLTLAKRAHSSLKCKGITRSDFRFNKNKFYLLELNTQPGMTKLSLVPEIANYKGIKFVNLVDWMINDASCKR
;
A
#
# COMPACT_ATOMS: atom_id res chain seq x y z
N LYS A 1 -16.93 3.52 17.55
CA LYS A 1 -16.26 4.82 17.30
C LYS A 1 -14.73 4.63 17.38
N PRO A 2 -13.94 4.96 16.35
CA PRO A 2 -12.49 4.87 16.46
C PRO A 2 -11.99 5.83 17.56
N LYS A 3 -11.13 5.35 18.46
CA LYS A 3 -10.63 6.13 19.60
C LYS A 3 -9.63 7.24 19.20
N ARG A 4 -9.26 7.38 17.92
CA ARG A 4 -8.29 8.37 17.44
C ARG A 4 -8.77 9.08 16.19
N LYS A 5 -8.52 10.40 16.14
CA LYS A 5 -8.83 11.29 15.01
C LYS A 5 -7.85 11.15 13.84
N PHE A 6 -6.65 10.62 14.07
CA PHE A 6 -5.58 10.53 13.06
C PHE A 6 -4.84 9.20 13.11
N TYR A 7 -4.23 8.83 11.97
CA TYR A 7 -3.44 7.62 11.80
C TYR A 7 -1.98 7.88 12.21
N ASP A 8 -1.74 7.83 13.52
CA ASP A 8 -0.44 8.14 14.15
C ASP A 8 0.52 6.94 14.24
N TYR A 9 1.77 7.17 14.66
CA TYR A 9 2.79 6.10 14.81
C TYR A 9 2.30 4.94 15.68
N LYS A 10 1.61 5.24 16.77
CA LYS A 10 1.07 4.22 17.67
C LYS A 10 -0.07 3.43 17.02
N ALA A 11 -0.81 4.02 16.07
CA ALA A 11 -1.80 3.33 15.24
C ALA A 11 -1.16 2.39 14.20
N LYS A 12 0.07 2.69 13.76
CA LYS A 12 0.86 1.88 12.81
C LYS A 12 1.55 0.67 13.44
N TYR A 13 2.03 0.78 14.69
CA TYR A 13 2.97 -0.22 15.25
C TYR A 13 2.56 -0.84 16.60
N SER A 14 1.51 -0.36 17.25
CA SER A 14 1.03 -1.00 18.48
C SER A 14 0.08 -2.14 18.13
N ARG A 15 0.33 -3.36 18.63
CA ARG A 15 -0.64 -4.47 18.59
C ARG A 15 -2.00 -4.10 19.21
N ASN A 16 -2.02 -3.10 20.10
CA ASN A 16 -3.22 -2.59 20.75
C ASN A 16 -3.97 -1.53 19.94
N ALA A 17 -3.40 -1.07 18.82
CA ALA A 17 -4.11 -0.22 17.88
C ALA A 17 -5.15 -1.07 17.15
N LYS A 18 -6.42 -0.82 17.43
CA LYS A 18 -7.57 -1.51 16.80
C LYS A 18 -7.79 -1.08 15.34
N THR A 19 -6.70 -0.85 14.61
CA THR A 19 -6.76 -0.55 13.18
C THR A 19 -7.17 -1.82 12.46
N LYS A 20 -8.26 -1.74 11.70
CA LYS A 20 -8.71 -2.82 10.83
C LYS A 20 -8.38 -2.46 9.40
N HIS A 21 -7.57 -3.28 8.74
CA HIS A 21 -7.36 -3.17 7.30
C HIS A 21 -8.45 -3.97 6.59
N LEU A 22 -9.11 -3.31 5.62
CA LEU A 22 -10.14 -3.93 4.80
C LEU A 22 -9.58 -4.15 3.41
N MET A 23 -9.50 -5.41 3.00
CA MET A 23 -9.03 -5.83 1.69
C MET A 23 -10.07 -6.80 1.10
N PRO A 24 -10.72 -6.45 -0.03
CA PRO A 24 -10.57 -5.18 -0.75
C PRO A 24 -11.17 -4.01 0.05
N ALA A 25 -10.73 -2.79 -0.25
CA ALA A 25 -11.35 -1.60 0.32
C ALA A 25 -12.83 -1.54 -0.10
N PRO A 26 -13.76 -1.13 0.78
CA PRO A 26 -15.20 -1.08 0.50
C PRO A 26 -15.53 0.06 -0.46
N LEU A 27 -15.21 -0.15 -1.74
CA LEU A 27 -15.39 0.78 -2.86
C LEU A 27 -16.19 0.08 -3.96
N SER A 28 -16.82 0.85 -4.84
CA SER A 28 -17.39 0.30 -6.08
C SER A 28 -16.26 -0.28 -6.95
N LYS A 29 -16.62 -1.20 -7.86
CA LYS A 29 -15.64 -1.82 -8.77
C LYS A 29 -14.92 -0.78 -9.63
N GLU A 30 -15.64 0.24 -10.07
CA GLU A 30 -15.13 1.35 -10.89
C GLU A 30 -14.11 2.17 -10.09
N LYS A 31 -14.45 2.55 -8.85
CA LYS A 31 -13.54 3.32 -7.98
C LYS A 31 -12.32 2.52 -7.55
N TYR A 32 -12.48 1.22 -7.31
CA TYR A 32 -11.35 0.35 -7.02
C TYR A 32 -10.38 0.26 -8.22
N LYS A 33 -10.90 0.13 -9.44
CA LYS A 33 -10.09 0.14 -10.67
C LYS A 33 -9.42 1.51 -10.90
N GLU A 34 -10.13 2.59 -10.63
CA GLU A 34 -9.60 3.97 -10.71
C GLU A 34 -8.37 4.15 -9.81
N VAL A 35 -8.47 3.82 -8.52
CA VAL A 35 -7.35 4.03 -7.58
C VAL A 35 -6.13 3.16 -7.92
N LEU A 36 -6.33 1.93 -8.39
CA LEU A 36 -5.23 1.08 -8.88
C LEU A 36 -4.54 1.69 -10.10
N THR A 37 -5.32 2.26 -11.02
CA THR A 37 -4.78 2.95 -12.21
C THR A 37 -3.98 4.19 -11.80
N LEU A 38 -4.51 4.98 -10.86
CA LEU A 38 -3.82 6.17 -10.32
C LEU A 38 -2.51 5.79 -9.62
N ALA A 39 -2.50 4.72 -8.80
CA ALA A 39 -1.30 4.23 -8.13
C ALA A 39 -0.22 3.81 -9.14
N LYS A 40 -0.60 3.05 -10.17
CA LYS A 40 0.31 2.65 -11.26
C LYS A 40 0.87 3.86 -12.02
N ARG A 41 0.02 4.86 -12.29
CA ARG A 41 0.45 6.10 -12.94
C ARG A 41 1.45 6.86 -12.08
N ALA A 42 1.19 7.03 -10.79
CA ALA A 42 2.09 7.70 -9.86
C ALA A 42 3.48 7.03 -9.80
N HIS A 43 3.51 5.69 -9.69
CA HIS A 43 4.74 4.91 -9.74
C HIS A 43 5.53 5.15 -11.04
N SER A 44 4.85 5.08 -12.18
CA SER A 44 5.47 5.23 -13.50
C SER A 44 5.97 6.66 -13.76
N SER A 45 5.19 7.67 -13.35
CA SER A 45 5.52 9.09 -13.54
C SER A 45 6.78 9.50 -12.79
N LEU A 46 7.07 8.87 -11.65
CA LEU A 46 8.29 9.11 -10.87
C LEU A 46 9.45 8.19 -11.28
N LYS A 47 9.27 7.39 -12.35
CA LYS A 47 10.23 6.37 -12.80
C LYS A 47 10.64 5.42 -11.68
N CYS A 48 9.73 5.16 -10.74
CA CYS A 48 9.98 4.20 -9.67
C CYS A 48 10.20 2.80 -10.26
N LYS A 49 10.95 1.99 -9.52
CA LYS A 49 11.24 0.58 -9.81
C LYS A 49 10.93 -0.25 -8.58
N GLY A 50 10.86 -1.58 -8.74
CA GLY A 50 10.50 -2.48 -7.64
C GLY A 50 9.12 -2.16 -7.06
N ILE A 51 9.05 -1.99 -5.74
CA ILE A 51 7.79 -1.82 -5.02
C ILE A 51 7.65 -0.43 -4.43
N THR A 52 6.44 0.13 -4.53
CA THR A 52 6.08 1.40 -3.90
C THR A 52 4.72 1.27 -3.23
N ARG A 53 4.50 1.95 -2.11
CA ARG A 53 3.17 2.08 -1.49
C ARG A 53 2.61 3.47 -1.75
N SER A 54 1.50 3.56 -2.46
CA SER A 54 0.78 4.82 -2.69
C SER A 54 -0.37 4.97 -1.71
N ASP A 55 -0.34 6.04 -0.93
CA ASP A 55 -1.36 6.32 0.08
C ASP A 55 -2.33 7.39 -0.44
N PHE A 56 -3.61 7.06 -0.46
CA PHE A 56 -4.66 7.94 -0.97
C PHE A 56 -5.65 8.33 0.13
N ARG A 57 -6.17 9.56 0.06
CA ARG A 57 -7.44 9.93 0.70
C ARG A 57 -8.56 9.87 -0.31
N PHE A 58 -9.68 9.31 0.10
CA PHE A 58 -10.90 9.28 -0.69
C PHE A 58 -11.96 10.15 -0.01
N ASN A 59 -12.47 11.15 -0.71
CA ASN A 59 -13.50 12.06 -0.19
C ASN A 59 -14.39 12.54 -1.34
N LYS A 60 -15.70 12.65 -1.11
CA LYS A 60 -16.68 13.11 -2.11
C LYS A 60 -16.47 12.47 -3.50
N ASN A 61 -16.29 11.15 -3.52
CA ASN A 61 -16.08 10.35 -4.73
C ASN A 61 -14.80 10.68 -5.55
N LYS A 62 -13.81 11.34 -4.94
CA LYS A 62 -12.53 11.71 -5.55
C LYS A 62 -11.34 11.17 -4.74
N PHE A 63 -10.32 10.70 -5.45
CA PHE A 63 -9.06 10.26 -4.86
C PHE A 63 -8.03 11.40 -4.86
N TYR A 64 -7.30 11.50 -3.76
CA TYR A 64 -6.19 12.43 -3.56
C TYR A 64 -4.97 11.61 -3.16
N LEU A 65 -3.94 11.58 -4.03
CA LEU A 65 -2.66 10.96 -3.68
C LEU A 65 -1.98 11.83 -2.63
N LEU A 66 -1.67 11.25 -1.47
CA LEU A 66 -0.94 11.95 -0.41
C LEU A 66 0.56 11.79 -0.57
N GLU A 67 0.99 10.55 -0.72
CA GLU A 67 2.39 10.19 -0.77
C GLU A 67 2.58 8.89 -1.56
N LEU A 68 3.80 8.72 -2.06
CA LEU A 68 4.30 7.49 -2.63
C LEU A 68 5.58 7.12 -1.90
N ASN A 69 5.53 6.02 -1.16
CA ASN A 69 6.65 5.51 -0.38
C ASN A 69 7.46 4.56 -1.26
N THR A 70 8.70 4.94 -1.59
CA THR A 70 9.62 4.13 -2.39
C THR A 70 10.31 3.01 -1.60
N GLN A 71 10.30 3.11 -0.27
CA GLN A 71 10.79 2.08 0.64
C GLN A 71 9.74 1.82 1.73
N PRO A 72 8.65 1.10 1.39
CA PRO A 72 7.60 0.80 2.35
C PRO A 72 8.08 -0.19 3.42
N GLY A 73 7.41 -0.19 4.57
CA GLY A 73 7.66 -1.17 5.62
C GLY A 73 7.42 -2.61 5.12
N MET A 74 8.29 -3.53 5.55
CA MET A 74 8.29 -4.94 5.13
C MET A 74 8.18 -5.92 6.31
N THR A 75 7.71 -5.46 7.48
CA THR A 75 7.45 -6.35 8.62
C THR A 75 6.14 -7.12 8.42
N LYS A 76 5.90 -8.19 9.20
CA LYS A 76 4.66 -8.98 9.14
C LYS A 76 3.36 -8.18 9.32
N LEU A 77 3.43 -6.99 9.95
CA LEU A 77 2.29 -6.09 10.17
C LEU A 77 2.25 -4.93 9.18
N SER A 78 3.16 -4.89 8.21
CA SER A 78 3.22 -3.82 7.22
C SER A 78 2.24 -4.07 6.07
N LEU A 79 1.69 -2.98 5.53
CA LEU A 79 0.67 -3.02 4.48
C LEU A 79 1.10 -3.73 3.20
N VAL A 80 2.37 -3.60 2.78
CA VAL A 80 2.84 -4.19 1.53
C VAL A 80 2.83 -5.73 1.58
N PRO A 81 3.48 -6.38 2.58
CA PRO A 81 3.33 -7.82 2.81
C PRO A 81 1.88 -8.28 2.97
N GLU A 82 1.05 -7.51 3.67
CA GLU A 82 -0.35 -7.86 3.93
C GLU A 82 -1.19 -7.85 2.63
N ILE A 83 -1.05 -6.81 1.80
CA ILE A 83 -1.71 -6.69 0.49
C ILE A 83 -1.24 -7.79 -0.47
N ALA A 84 0.07 -8.09 -0.47
CA ALA A 84 0.64 -9.17 -1.27
C ALA A 84 0.03 -10.53 -0.88
N ASN A 85 -0.05 -10.81 0.42
CA ASN A 85 -0.65 -12.03 0.94
C ASN A 85 -2.15 -12.14 0.60
N TYR A 86 -2.90 -11.03 0.65
CA TYR A 86 -4.29 -10.98 0.18
C TYR A 86 -4.43 -11.35 -1.31
N LYS A 87 -3.39 -11.10 -2.12
CA LYS A 87 -3.29 -11.53 -3.52
C LYS A 87 -2.68 -12.92 -3.72
N GLY A 88 -2.44 -13.67 -2.65
CA GLY A 88 -1.85 -15.01 -2.71
C GLY A 88 -0.32 -15.03 -2.85
N ILE A 89 0.35 -13.87 -2.76
CA ILE A 89 1.80 -13.77 -2.84
C ILE A 89 2.39 -13.95 -1.44
N LYS A 90 3.07 -15.07 -1.21
CA LYS A 90 3.78 -15.34 0.05
C LYS A 90 4.89 -14.31 0.25
N PHE A 91 5.15 -13.96 1.52
CA PHE A 91 6.19 -12.98 1.86
C PHE A 91 7.57 -13.31 1.29
N VAL A 92 7.99 -14.58 1.38
CA VAL A 92 9.27 -15.03 0.83
C VAL A 92 9.35 -14.82 -0.69
N ASN A 93 8.27 -15.14 -1.41
CA ASN A 93 8.20 -14.94 -2.86
C ASN A 93 8.24 -13.46 -3.24
N LEU A 94 7.62 -12.60 -2.43
CA LEU A 94 7.70 -11.15 -2.63
C LEU A 94 9.14 -10.64 -2.46
N VAL A 95 9.84 -11.07 -1.41
CA VAL A 95 11.23 -10.69 -1.16
C VAL A 95 12.15 -11.21 -2.26
N ASP A 96 11.98 -12.47 -2.66
CA ASP A 96 12.75 -13.08 -3.76
C ASP A 96 12.55 -12.31 -5.07
N TRP A 97 11.31 -11.96 -5.41
CA TRP A 97 11.03 -11.11 -6.56
C TRP A 97 11.72 -9.75 -6.48
N MET A 98 11.71 -9.08 -5.32
CA MET A 98 12.39 -7.79 -5.13
C MET A 98 13.90 -7.88 -5.34
N ILE A 99 14.53 -8.97 -4.86
CA ILE A 99 15.97 -9.22 -5.04
C ILE A 99 16.28 -9.45 -6.52
N ASN A 100 15.49 -10.27 -7.20
CA ASN A 100 15.68 -10.57 -8.63
C ASN A 100 15.43 -9.35 -9.53
N ASP A 101 14.54 -8.44 -9.13
CA ASP A 101 14.30 -7.19 -9.86
C ASP A 101 15.43 -6.16 -9.66
N ALA A 102 16.10 -6.20 -8.51
CA ALA A 102 17.17 -5.28 -8.15
C ALA A 102 18.38 -5.44 -9.08
N SER A 103 18.49 -4.55 -10.06
CA SER A 103 19.61 -4.52 -11.01
C SER A 103 20.12 -3.10 -11.21
N CYS A 104 21.44 -2.93 -11.21
CA CYS A 104 22.09 -1.62 -11.30
C CYS A 104 22.13 -1.05 -12.73
N LYS A 105 21.79 -1.83 -13.77
CA LYS A 105 21.96 -1.45 -15.18
C LYS A 105 20.68 -1.70 -16.01
N ARG A 106 19.58 -1.04 -15.63
CA ARG A 106 18.32 -1.04 -16.39
C ARG A 106 17.91 0.37 -16.78
#